data_AF-A0A645F630-F1
#
_entry.id   AF-A0A645F630-F1
#
_cell.length_a   1.000
_cell.length_b   1.000
_cell.length_c   1.000
_cell.angle_alpha   90.00
_cell.angle_beta   90.00
_cell.angle_gamma   90.00
#
_symmetry.space_group_name_H-M   'P 1'
#
loop_
_entity.id
_entity.type
_entity.pdbx_description
1 polymer ?
#
loop_
_entity_poly.entity_id
_entity_poly.type
_entity_poly.pdbx_seq_one_letter_code
_entity_poly.pdbx_strand_id
1 'polypeptide(L)'
;MYNFCNRISNAVVIEQKETNIHEYKVNFTMAMYLCKQFYKNPNADGSKLIQDIARYTEPIRLGRKDERNLKAKSFAGFTYRVSA
;
A
#
# COMPACT_ATOMS: atom_id res chain seq x y z
N MET A 1 5.19 -4.59 -10.32
CA MET A 1 5.30 -3.52 -9.28
C MET A 1 4.51 -3.80 -8.02
N TYR A 2 3.25 -4.24 -8.08
CA TYR A 2 2.45 -4.48 -6.86
C TYR A 2 3.13 -5.42 -5.85
N ASN A 3 3.57 -6.60 -6.28
CA ASN A 3 4.22 -7.58 -5.38
C ASN A 3 5.49 -7.03 -4.71
N PHE A 4 6.30 -6.27 -5.46
CA PHE A 4 7.50 -5.62 -4.94
C PHE A 4 7.17 -4.60 -3.86
N CYS A 5 6.25 -3.67 -4.18
CA CYS A 5 5.84 -2.65 -3.23
C CYS A 5 5.19 -3.28 -1.99
N ASN A 6 4.34 -4.30 -2.18
CA ASN A 6 3.72 -5.02 -1.07
C ASN A 6 4.77 -5.66 -0.15
N ARG A 7 5.80 -6.29 -0.72
CA ARG A 7 6.88 -6.89 0.07
C ARG A 7 7.67 -5.84 0.85
N ILE A 8 7.99 -4.70 0.23
CA ILE A 8 8.71 -3.61 0.91
C ILE A 8 7.84 -2.97 1.99
N SER A 9 6.59 -2.62 1.67
CA SER A 9 5.68 -1.99 2.64
C SER A 9 5.46 -2.86 3.88
N ASN A 10 5.46 -4.19 3.74
CA ASN A 10 5.37 -5.10 4.88
C ASN A 10 6.69 -5.27 5.64
N ALA A 11 7.83 -4.98 5.01
CA ALA A 11 9.14 -5.02 5.64
C ALA A 11 9.48 -3.71 6.39
N VAL A 12 8.80 -2.61 6.07
CA VAL A 12 8.95 -1.33 6.79
C VAL A 12 8.40 -1.50 8.20
N VAL A 13 9.28 -1.37 9.19
CA VAL A 13 8.92 -1.41 10.60
C VAL A 13 8.19 -0.12 10.96
N ILE A 14 6.97 -0.25 11.47
CA ILE A 14 6.17 0.87 12.00
C ILE A 14 6.19 0.74 13.52
N GLU A 15 6.75 1.73 14.21
CA GLU A 15 6.71 1.77 15.67
C GLU A 15 5.28 2.06 16.16
N GLN A 16 4.62 1.06 16.70
CA GLN A 16 3.37 1.23 17.45
C GLN A 16 3.74 1.47 18.92
N LYS A 17 3.58 2.72 19.39
CA LYS A 17 3.78 3.08 20.80
C LYS A 17 2.48 2.88 21.58
N GLU A 18 2.56 2.51 22.85
CA GLU A 18 1.36 2.37 23.70
C GLU A 18 0.59 3.69 23.87
N THR A 19 1.27 4.83 23.70
CA THR A 19 0.67 6.17 23.73
C THR A 19 -0.08 6.53 22.45
N ASN A 20 0.00 5.71 21.40
CA ASN A 20 -0.67 5.97 20.14
C ASN A 20 -2.18 5.79 20.27
N ILE A 21 -2.95 6.81 19.88
CA ILE A 21 -4.42 6.79 19.91
C ILE A 21 -4.99 5.81 18.86
N HIS A 22 -4.24 5.58 17.79
CA HIS A 22 -4.64 4.73 16.66
C HIS A 22 -3.54 3.75 16.30
N GLU A 23 -3.92 2.66 15.67
CA GLU A 23 -2.97 1.81 14.94
C GLU A 23 -2.52 2.54 13.68
N TYR A 24 -1.22 2.53 13.38
CA TYR A 24 -0.68 3.17 12.19
C TYR A 24 -0.38 2.17 11.08
N LYS A 25 -0.60 2.55 9.84
CA LYS A 25 -0.20 1.77 8.66
C LYS A 25 0.50 2.64 7.64
N VAL A 26 1.34 2.04 6.80
CA VAL A 26 1.95 2.73 5.66
C VAL A 26 0.88 3.12 4.64
N ASN A 27 0.96 4.34 4.10
CA ASN A 27 0.19 4.76 2.94
C ASN A 27 0.71 4.03 1.69
N PHE A 28 -0.05 3.02 1.26
CA PHE A 28 0.32 2.16 0.14
C PHE A 28 0.42 2.90 -1.20
N THR A 29 -0.38 3.95 -1.41
CA THR A 29 -0.34 4.76 -2.62
C THR A 29 1.00 5.51 -2.72
N MET A 30 1.44 6.10 -1.62
CA MET A 30 2.74 6.76 -1.54
C MET A 30 3.90 5.77 -1.64
N ALA A 31 3.78 4.61 -1.00
CA ALA A 31 4.77 3.54 -1.14
C ALA A 31 4.94 3.09 -2.61
N MET A 32 3.83 2.94 -3.35
CA MET A 32 3.85 2.61 -4.78
C MET A 32 4.52 3.70 -5.61
N TYR A 33 4.27 4.97 -5.29
CA TYR A 33 4.92 6.10 -5.94
C TYR A 33 6.44 6.08 -5.71
N LEU A 34 6.88 5.93 -4.46
CA LEU A 34 8.29 5.88 -4.10
C LEU A 34 9.00 4.67 -4.72
N CYS A 35 8.37 3.50 -4.69
CA CYS A 35 8.88 2.30 -5.36
C CYS A 35 9.06 2.51 -6.86
N LYS A 36 8.16 3.25 -7.54
CA LYS A 36 8.33 3.61 -8.95
C LYS A 36 9.51 4.56 -9.16
N GLN A 37 9.69 5.55 -8.29
CA GLN A 37 10.82 6.48 -8.37
C GLN A 37 12.17 5.77 -8.14
N PHE A 38 12.21 4.80 -7.23
CA PHE A 38 13.37 3.96 -7.02
C PHE A 38 13.81 3.24 -8.31
N TYR A 39 12.89 2.61 -9.04
CA TYR A 39 13.22 1.96 -10.32
C TYR A 39 13.65 2.93 -11.43
N LYS A 40 13.16 4.17 -11.42
CA LYS A 40 13.56 5.17 -12.42
C LYS A 40 14.99 5.65 -12.23
N ASN A 41 15.51 5.56 -11.02
CA ASN A 41 16.80 6.11 -10.64
C ASN A 41 17.79 4.97 -10.37
N PRO A 42 18.73 4.68 -11.29
CA PRO A 42 19.65 3.55 -11.15
C PRO A 42 20.59 3.64 -9.94
N ASN A 43 20.81 4.86 -9.42
CA ASN A 43 21.63 5.11 -8.22
C ASN A 43 20.78 5.31 -6.96
N ALA A 44 19.50 4.91 -6.96
CA ALA A 44 18.64 5.05 -5.80
C ALA A 44 19.07 4.12 -4.67
N ASP A 45 19.02 4.63 -3.45
CA ASP A 45 19.39 3.91 -2.25
C ASP A 45 18.16 3.23 -1.64
N GLY A 46 18.26 1.92 -1.43
CA GLY A 46 17.17 1.12 -0.85
C GLY A 46 16.91 1.45 0.62
N SER A 47 17.93 1.88 1.36
CA SER A 47 17.77 2.27 2.77
C SER A 47 16.94 3.55 2.89
N LYS A 48 17.21 4.54 2.02
CA LYS A 48 16.43 5.77 1.91
C LYS A 48 14.99 5.49 1.50
N LEU A 49 14.77 4.57 0.55
CA LEU A 49 13.41 4.17 0.15
C LEU A 49 12.59 3.68 1.35
N ILE A 50 13.17 2.83 2.21
CA ILE A 50 12.48 2.30 3.40
C ILE A 50 12.14 3.43 4.38
N GLN A 51 13.09 4.35 4.62
CA GLN A 51 12.87 5.51 5.50
C GLN A 51 11.79 6.45 4.95
N ASP A 52 11.81 6.73 3.65
CA ASP A 52 10.81 7.57 3.00
C ASP A 52 9.42 6.96 3.10
N ILE A 53 9.30 5.64 2.91
CA ILE A 53 8.02 4.93 3.07
C ILE A 53 7.53 4.98 4.52
N ALA A 54 8.43 4.80 5.50
CA ALA A 54 8.10 4.88 6.93
C ALA A 54 7.57 6.26 7.33
N ARG A 55 8.01 7.33 6.67
CA ARG A 55 7.51 8.68 6.91
C ARG A 55 6.03 8.85 6.53
N TYR A 56 5.54 8.08 5.57
CA TYR A 56 4.16 8.15 5.11
C TYR A 56 3.25 7.14 5.84
N THR A 57 3.28 7.14 7.17
CA THR A 57 2.34 6.37 7.99
C THR A 57 1.06 7.16 8.27
N GLU A 58 -0.08 6.50 8.10
CA GLU A 58 -1.40 7.05 8.35
C GLU A 58 -2.12 6.26 9.46
N PRO A 59 -2.89 6.96 10.32
CA PRO A 59 -3.67 6.28 11.36
C PRO A 59 -4.87 5.53 10.76
N ILE A 60 -5.09 4.32 11.25
CA ILE A 60 -6.30 3.54 11.04
C ILE A 60 -7.37 4.06 11.99
N ARG A 61 -8.31 4.83 11.44
CA ARG A 61 -9.47 5.34 12.18
C ARG A 61 -10.55 4.26 12.24
N LEU A 62 -10.71 3.64 13.39
CA LEU A 62 -11.79 2.71 13.69
C LEU A 62 -13.12 3.47 13.83
N GLY A 63 -14.25 2.83 13.52
CA GLY A 63 -15.58 3.41 13.71
C GLY A 63 -15.93 4.52 12.71
N ARG A 64 -15.47 4.43 11.46
CA ARG A 64 -15.93 5.35 10.42
C ARG A 64 -17.43 5.13 10.20
N LYS A 65 -18.20 6.22 10.05
CA LYS A 65 -19.64 6.16 9.73
C LYS A 65 -19.92 5.35 8.46
N ASP A 66 -18.99 5.40 7.50
CA ASP A 66 -19.02 4.59 6.29
C ASP A 66 -17.75 3.75 6.22
N GLU A 67 -17.84 2.52 6.72
CA GLU A 67 -16.77 1.54 6.64
C GLU A 67 -16.69 0.94 5.23
N ARG A 68 -15.47 0.70 4.76
CA ARG A 68 -15.29 0.10 3.44
C ARG A 68 -15.77 -1.35 3.48
N ASN A 69 -16.87 -1.64 2.77
CA ASN A 69 -17.41 -3.00 2.63
C ASN A 69 -16.54 -3.87 1.71
N LEU A 70 -15.40 -4.32 2.23
CA LEU A 70 -14.45 -5.20 1.53
C LEU A 70 -15.00 -6.63 1.51
N LYS A 71 -15.79 -6.94 0.48
CA LYS A 71 -16.22 -8.31 0.18
C LYS A 71 -15.34 -8.90 -0.92
N ALA A 72 -14.94 -10.17 -0.73
CA ALA A 72 -14.34 -10.94 -1.82
C ALA A 72 -15.35 -10.98 -2.98
N LYS A 73 -14.93 -10.50 -4.15
CA LYS A 73 -15.74 -10.59 -5.37
C LYS A 73 -15.34 -11.86 -6.12
N SER A 74 -16.34 -12.63 -6.54
CA SER A 74 -16.12 -13.72 -7.49
C SER A 74 -15.80 -13.17 -8.88
N PHE A 75 -15.36 -14.07 -9.76
CA PHE A 75 -15.11 -13.74 -11.16
C PHE A 75 -16.36 -13.16 -11.83
N ALA A 76 -16.20 -12.04 -12.55
CA ALA A 76 -17.23 -11.51 -13.43
C ALA A 76 -17.02 -12.10 -14.84
N GLY A 77 -17.98 -12.92 -15.29
CA GLY A 77 -17.98 -13.48 -16.64
C GLY A 77 -18.34 -12.43 -17.68
N PHE A 78 -17.55 -12.36 -18.77
CA PHE A 78 -17.84 -11.55 -19.93
C PHE A 78 -18.10 -12.48 -21.12
N THR A 79 -19.25 -12.34 -21.77
CA THR A 79 -19.57 -13.07 -23.00
C THR A 79 -19.17 -12.23 -24.22
N TYR A 80 -18.31 -12.77 -25.08
CA TYR A 80 -18.02 -12.18 -26.39
C TYR A 80 -18.94 -12.79 -27.44
N ARG A 81 -19.50 -11.97 -28.33
CA ARG A 81 -20.19 -12.45 -29.54
C ARG A 81 -19.20 -12.49 -30.68
N VAL A 82 -19.12 -13.63 -31.36
CA VAL A 82 -18.38 -13.77 -32.62
C VAL A 82 -19.34 -13.36 -33.73
N SER A 83 -19.02 -12.30 -34.47
CA SER A 83 -19.72 -11.95 -35.71
C SER A 83 -19.27 -12.93 -36.80
N ALA A 84 -20.23 -13.56 -37.47
CA ALA A 84 -20.01 -14.36 -38.68
C ALA A 84 -19.73 -13.47 -39.89
#